data_AF-A0A963EZS7-F1
#
_entry.id   AF-A0A963EZS7-F1
#
_cell.length_a   1.000
_cell.length_b   1.000
_cell.length_c   1.000
_cell.angle_alpha   90.00
_cell.angle_beta   90.00
_cell.angle_gamma   90.00
#
_symmetry.space_group_name_H-M   'P 1'
#
loop_
_entity.id
_entity.type
_entity.pdbx_description
1 polymer ?
#
loop_
_entity_poly.entity_id
_entity_poly.type
_entity_poly.pdbx_seq_one_letter_code
_entity_poly.pdbx_strand_id
1 'polypeptide(L)'
;MCFEAKRLLKLALGPVLMLMSAIALASGGEVNQVNMSPGATHVGERIYDLHMVILGICTVIGIGVFGVMFYSIIYHRKSKGHKPSHFHESTKVEIAWTVVPFLILIGMAVPATSTLLEIYDFEDAEMDILITGYQWKWKYEYIDENGENVSFFSNLR
;
A
#
# COMPACT_ATOMS: atom_id res chain seq x y z
N MET A 1 3.63 26.63 38.11
CA MET A 1 2.68 26.69 36.98
C MET A 1 3.25 26.18 35.64
N CYS A 2 4.53 26.39 35.30
CA CYS A 2 5.09 25.96 34.00
C CYS A 2 5.24 24.42 33.82
N PHE A 3 5.24 23.65 34.93
CA PHE A 3 5.40 22.18 34.90
C PHE A 3 4.11 21.43 34.53
N GLU A 4 2.96 21.90 35.01
CA GLU A 4 1.63 21.36 34.70
C GLU A 4 1.28 21.53 33.21
N ALA A 5 1.60 22.69 32.63
CA ALA A 5 1.34 22.99 31.21
C ALA A 5 2.08 22.03 30.26
N LYS A 6 3.34 21.66 30.56
CA LYS A 6 4.09 20.68 29.75
C LYS A 6 3.55 19.25 29.89
N ARG A 7 2.91 18.92 31.00
CA ARG A 7 2.32 17.60 31.27
C ARG A 7 0.96 17.48 30.57
N LEU A 8 0.15 18.55 30.63
CA LEU A 8 -1.11 18.69 29.90
C LEU A 8 -0.91 18.70 28.39
N LEU A 9 0.11 19.39 27.88
CA LEU A 9 0.43 19.40 26.45
C LEU A 9 0.82 18.00 25.92
N LYS A 10 1.55 17.21 26.72
CA LYS A 10 1.91 15.83 26.37
C LYS A 10 0.72 14.87 26.47
N LEU A 11 -0.20 15.09 27.41
CA LEU A 11 -1.44 14.31 27.53
C LEU A 11 -2.42 14.61 26.41
N ALA A 12 -2.47 15.86 25.92
CA ALA A 12 -3.37 16.27 24.84
C ALA A 12 -2.86 15.86 23.45
N LEU A 13 -1.54 15.71 23.27
CA LEU A 13 -0.96 15.42 21.95
C LEU A 13 -1.39 14.04 21.39
N GLY A 14 -1.51 13.03 22.25
CA GLY A 14 -1.94 11.68 21.87
C GLY A 14 -3.38 11.61 21.32
N PRO A 15 -4.40 12.10 22.06
CA PRO A 15 -5.78 12.13 21.58
C PRO A 15 -5.97 13.08 20.39
N VAL A 16 -5.22 14.18 20.30
CA VAL A 16 -5.25 15.07 19.12
C VAL A 16 -4.70 14.37 17.88
N LEU A 17 -3.61 13.59 17.99
CA LEU A 17 -3.09 12.81 16.87
C LEU A 17 -4.07 11.71 16.43
N MET A 18 -4.72 11.02 17.38
CA MET A 18 -5.74 10.03 17.05
C MET A 18 -6.97 10.68 16.38
N LEU A 19 -7.39 11.85 16.85
CA LEU A 19 -8.52 12.57 16.28
C LEU A 19 -8.23 13.06 14.86
N MET A 20 -7.01 13.57 14.62
CA MET A 20 -6.56 13.95 13.27
C MET A 20 -6.51 12.75 12.32
N SER A 21 -6.06 11.60 12.81
CA SER A 21 -6.02 10.36 12.02
C SER A 21 -7.42 9.81 11.73
N ALA A 22 -8.37 9.96 12.68
CA ALA A 22 -9.77 9.57 12.50
C ALA A 22 -10.50 10.49 11.50
N ILE A 23 -10.20 11.80 11.51
CA ILE A 23 -10.76 12.76 10.54
C ILE A 23 -10.25 12.46 9.11
N ALA A 24 -8.98 12.08 8.96
CA ALA A 24 -8.42 11.68 7.66
C ALA A 24 -9.07 10.40 7.10
N LEU A 25 -9.52 9.48 7.97
CA LEU A 25 -10.24 8.27 7.57
C LEU A 25 -11.72 8.52 7.26
N ALA A 26 -12.28 9.65 7.71
CA ALA A 26 -13.71 9.96 7.63
C ALA A 26 -14.10 10.90 6.47
N SER A 27 -13.18 11.29 5.58
CA SER A 27 -13.54 12.08 4.39
C SER A 27 -14.24 11.21 3.34
N GLY A 28 -15.47 10.81 3.64
CA GLY A 28 -16.41 10.21 2.69
C GLY A 28 -17.03 11.31 1.82
N GLY A 29 -16.82 11.23 0.51
CA GLY A 29 -17.58 12.04 -0.44
C GLY A 29 -16.90 12.32 -1.78
N GLU A 30 -15.57 12.30 -1.85
CA GLU A 30 -14.83 12.55 -3.08
C GLU A 30 -13.90 11.38 -3.39
N VAL A 31 -13.64 11.16 -4.67
CA VAL A 31 -12.59 10.24 -5.16
C VAL A 31 -11.37 10.40 -4.24
N ASN A 32 -11.00 9.32 -3.56
CA ASN A 32 -9.89 9.36 -2.61
C ASN A 32 -8.62 9.80 -3.35
N GLN A 33 -8.22 11.06 -3.21
CA GLN A 33 -7.11 11.64 -3.97
C GLN A 33 -5.74 11.11 -3.52
N VAL A 34 -5.69 10.44 -2.37
CA VAL A 34 -4.45 9.90 -1.80
C VAL A 34 -4.32 8.38 -1.98
N ASN A 35 -5.35 7.73 -2.50
CA ASN A 35 -5.35 6.30 -2.82
C ASN A 35 -5.67 6.11 -4.31
N MET A 36 -5.44 4.92 -4.84
CA MET A 36 -5.86 4.60 -6.20
C MET A 36 -7.39 4.46 -6.28
N SER A 37 -7.95 4.69 -7.47
CA SER A 37 -9.36 4.45 -7.73
C SER A 37 -9.67 2.94 -7.66
N PRO A 38 -10.86 2.55 -7.15
CA PRO A 38 -11.34 1.19 -7.30
C PRO A 38 -11.36 0.76 -8.77
N GLY A 39 -11.08 -0.51 -9.03
CA GLY A 39 -11.11 -1.05 -10.39
C GLY A 39 -12.52 -1.02 -10.98
N ALA A 40 -12.61 -0.69 -12.27
CA ALA A 40 -13.87 -0.76 -13.03
C ALA A 40 -14.14 -2.15 -13.62
N THR A 41 -13.18 -3.08 -13.47
CA THR A 41 -13.25 -4.48 -13.92
C THR A 41 -13.04 -5.41 -12.73
N HIS A 42 -13.47 -6.66 -12.85
CA HIS A 42 -13.25 -7.68 -11.81
C HIS A 42 -11.76 -7.80 -11.45
N VAL A 43 -10.89 -7.95 -12.45
CA VAL A 43 -9.43 -7.98 -12.25
C VAL A 43 -8.92 -6.69 -11.59
N GLY A 44 -9.45 -5.53 -11.96
CA GLY A 44 -9.12 -4.26 -11.33
C GLY A 44 -9.50 -4.20 -9.85
N GLU A 45 -10.66 -4.74 -9.46
CA GLU A 45 -11.09 -4.85 -8.06
C GLU A 45 -10.15 -5.79 -7.27
N ARG A 46 -9.75 -6.92 -7.86
CA ARG A 46 -8.77 -7.85 -7.26
C ARG A 46 -7.41 -7.19 -7.02
N ILE A 47 -6.93 -6.38 -7.97
CA ILE A 47 -5.71 -5.57 -7.81
C ILE A 47 -5.89 -4.56 -6.67
N TYR A 48 -7.07 -3.95 -6.57
CA TYR A 48 -7.41 -3.03 -5.49
C TYR A 48 -7.33 -3.66 -4.11
N ASP A 49 -7.97 -4.80 -3.93
CA ASP A 49 -7.94 -5.53 -2.67
C ASP A 49 -6.52 -5.97 -2.32
N LEU A 50 -5.76 -6.49 -3.28
CA LEU A 50 -4.37 -6.89 -3.08
C LEU A 50 -3.51 -5.70 -2.60
N HIS A 51 -3.66 -4.54 -3.24
CA HIS A 51 -2.98 -3.32 -2.83
C HIS A 51 -3.32 -2.93 -1.40
N MET A 52 -4.61 -2.92 -1.03
CA MET A 52 -5.05 -2.53 0.31
C MET A 52 -4.55 -3.49 1.39
N VAL A 53 -4.51 -4.80 1.11
CA VAL A 53 -3.95 -5.80 2.02
C VAL A 53 -2.45 -5.58 2.22
N ILE A 54 -1.67 -5.44 1.14
CA ILE A 54 -0.22 -5.22 1.22
C ILE A 54 0.10 -3.90 1.93
N LEU A 55 -0.63 -2.84 1.61
CA LEU A 55 -0.47 -1.53 2.25
C LEU A 55 -0.77 -1.60 3.76
N GLY A 56 -1.79 -2.36 4.16
CA GLY A 56 -2.11 -2.63 5.55
C GLY A 56 -0.96 -3.36 6.28
N ILE A 57 -0.40 -4.41 5.67
CA ILE A 57 0.76 -5.15 6.21
C ILE A 57 1.96 -4.21 6.38
N CYS A 58 2.28 -3.42 5.35
CA CYS A 58 3.39 -2.45 5.40
C CYS A 58 3.19 -1.41 6.51
N THR A 59 1.96 -0.94 6.71
CA THR A 59 1.63 0.03 7.76
C THR A 59 1.79 -0.56 9.16
N VAL A 60 1.32 -1.80 9.38
CA VAL A 60 1.49 -2.50 10.67
C VAL A 60 2.96 -2.74 10.98
N ILE A 61 3.76 -3.19 10.01
CA ILE A 61 5.21 -3.36 10.16
C ILE A 61 5.87 -2.01 10.46
N GLY A 62 5.50 -0.96 9.72
CA GLY A 62 5.98 0.40 9.93
C GLY A 62 5.74 0.86 11.36
N ILE A 63 4.50 0.74 11.86
CA ILE A 63 4.14 1.08 13.24
C ILE A 63 4.99 0.27 14.24
N GLY A 64 5.21 -1.02 13.99
CA GLY A 64 6.06 -1.87 14.83
C GLY A 64 7.51 -1.36 14.90
N VAL A 65 8.13 -1.09 13.75
CA VAL A 65 9.51 -0.58 13.65
C VAL A 65 9.64 0.80 14.30
N PHE A 66 8.76 1.73 13.94
CA PHE A 66 8.75 3.07 14.52
C PHE A 66 8.49 3.03 16.03
N GLY A 67 7.60 2.16 16.50
CA GLY A 67 7.31 1.94 17.91
C GLY A 67 8.55 1.49 18.70
N VAL A 68 9.24 0.44 18.23
CA VAL A 68 10.48 -0.05 18.86
C VAL A 68 11.58 1.01 18.83
N MET A 69 11.70 1.76 17.73
CA MET A 69 12.66 2.86 17.61
C MET A 69 12.37 3.98 18.61
N PHE A 70 11.13 4.47 18.68
CA PHE A 70 10.74 5.53 19.63
C PHE A 70 10.91 5.07 21.07
N TYR A 71 10.54 3.83 21.39
CA TYR A 71 10.77 3.24 22.71
C TYR A 71 12.26 3.26 23.06
N SER A 72 13.11 2.80 22.14
CA SER A 72 14.57 2.74 22.32
C SER A 72 15.15 4.12 22.59
N ILE A 73 14.77 5.13 21.80
CA ILE A 73 15.24 6.51 21.94
C ILE A 73 14.80 7.12 23.28
N ILE A 74 13.54 6.91 23.70
CA ILE A 74 12.99 7.57 24.91
C ILE A 74 13.53 6.92 26.19
N TYR A 75 13.69 5.60 26.19
CA TYR A 75 14.03 4.81 27.37
C TYR A 75 15.54 4.61 27.55
N HIS A 76 16.30 4.36 26.48
CA HIS A 76 17.74 4.06 26.54
C HIS A 76 18.63 5.29 26.32
N ARG A 77 18.11 6.51 26.49
CA ARG A 77 18.90 7.74 26.32
C ARG A 77 19.97 7.90 27.40
N LYS A 78 21.13 8.46 27.02
CA LYS A 78 22.24 8.79 27.93
C LYS A 78 21.83 9.72 29.09
N SER A 79 20.94 10.68 28.85
CA SER A 79 20.52 11.63 29.89
C SER A 79 19.67 11.02 31.01
N LYS A 80 19.21 9.77 30.87
CA LYS A 80 18.58 9.00 31.96
C LYS A 80 19.58 8.13 32.73
N GLY A 81 20.88 8.25 32.45
CA GLY A 81 21.92 7.45 33.10
C GLY A 81 22.02 6.01 32.57
N HIS A 82 21.44 5.73 31.41
CA HIS A 82 21.52 4.40 30.80
C HIS A 82 22.96 4.10 30.35
N LYS A 83 23.52 2.99 30.84
CA LYS A 83 24.85 2.52 30.42
C LYS A 83 24.70 1.63 29.18
N PRO A 84 25.52 1.82 28.13
CA PRO A 84 25.47 0.97 26.96
C PRO A 84 25.83 -0.46 27.35
N SER A 85 25.15 -1.43 26.74
CA SER A 85 25.49 -2.84 26.88
C SER A 85 26.60 -3.23 25.88
N HIS A 86 27.31 -4.34 26.16
CA HIS A 86 28.42 -4.85 25.35
C HIS A 86 28.07 -6.14 24.57
N PHE A 87 26.78 -6.47 24.41
CA PHE A 87 26.40 -7.57 23.52
C PHE A 87 26.55 -7.13 22.06
N HIS A 88 27.07 -8.01 21.20
CA HIS A 88 27.29 -7.73 19.79
C HIS A 88 26.46 -8.63 18.86
N GLU A 89 25.98 -9.77 19.37
CA GLU A 89 25.24 -10.74 18.59
C GLU A 89 24.11 -11.34 19.42
N SER A 90 23.04 -11.71 18.73
CA SER A 90 21.97 -12.46 19.34
C SER A 90 21.36 -13.38 18.30
N THR A 91 21.94 -14.57 18.15
CA THR A 91 21.52 -15.57 17.17
C THR A 91 20.01 -15.84 17.22
N LYS A 92 19.41 -15.81 18.42
CA LYS A 92 17.95 -16.01 18.59
C LYS A 92 17.14 -14.87 17.94
N VAL A 93 17.55 -13.62 18.13
CA VAL A 93 16.86 -12.45 17.58
C VAL A 93 17.11 -12.37 16.07
N GLU A 94 18.32 -12.72 15.64
CA GLU A 94 18.71 -12.83 14.23
C GLU A 94 17.84 -13.82 13.46
N ILE A 95 17.64 -15.01 14.01
CA ILE A 95 16.75 -16.02 13.42
C ILE A 95 15.32 -15.50 13.39
N ALA A 96 14.83 -14.90 14.48
CA ALA A 96 13.46 -14.40 14.56
C ALA A 96 13.16 -13.34 13.49
N TRP A 97 14.02 -12.33 13.33
CA TRP A 97 13.80 -11.27 12.34
C TRP A 97 14.05 -11.71 10.90
N THR A 98 14.64 -12.89 10.67
CA THR A 98 14.85 -13.41 9.32
C THR A 98 13.68 -14.30 8.91
N VAL A 99 13.22 -15.16 9.82
CA VAL A 99 12.11 -16.10 9.58
C VAL A 99 10.78 -15.37 9.48
N VAL A 100 10.52 -14.37 10.34
CA VAL A 100 9.23 -13.66 10.33
C VAL A 100 8.96 -12.94 9.00
N PRO A 101 9.86 -12.09 8.47
CA PRO A 101 9.65 -11.47 7.15
C PRO A 101 9.56 -12.50 6.02
N PHE A 102 10.34 -13.57 6.07
CA PHE A 102 10.27 -14.64 5.09
C PHE A 102 8.89 -15.30 5.02
N LEU A 103 8.29 -15.63 6.16
CA LEU A 103 6.94 -16.20 6.22
C LEU A 103 5.86 -15.22 5.74
N ILE A 104 6.01 -13.92 6.07
CA ILE A 104 5.09 -12.88 5.58
C ILE A 104 5.10 -12.84 4.04
N LEU A 105 6.29 -12.87 3.42
CA LEU A 105 6.44 -12.86 1.96
C LEU A 105 5.79 -14.09 1.31
N ILE A 106 5.96 -15.28 1.89
CA ILE A 106 5.30 -16.49 1.38
C ILE A 106 3.78 -16.35 1.44
N GLY A 107 3.25 -15.84 2.55
CA GLY A 107 1.81 -15.66 2.73
C GLY A 107 1.19 -14.73 1.69
N MET A 108 1.89 -13.65 1.31
CA MET A 108 1.41 -12.72 0.28
C MET A 108 1.66 -13.19 -1.15
N ALA A 109 2.55 -14.16 -1.38
CA ALA A 109 2.84 -14.65 -2.72
C ALA A 109 1.62 -15.34 -3.34
N VAL A 110 0.87 -16.14 -2.56
CA VAL A 110 -0.30 -16.89 -3.06
C VAL A 110 -1.36 -15.98 -3.70
N PRO A 111 -1.95 -15.00 -2.99
CA PRO A 111 -2.97 -14.13 -3.59
C PRO A 111 -2.40 -13.30 -4.76
N ALA A 112 -1.14 -12.84 -4.66
CA ALA A 112 -0.51 -12.07 -5.73
C ALA A 112 -0.36 -12.90 -7.01
N THR A 113 0.05 -14.17 -6.91
CA THR A 113 0.16 -15.06 -8.07
C THR A 113 -1.20 -15.38 -8.66
N SER A 114 -2.23 -15.64 -7.86
CA SER A 114 -3.59 -15.88 -8.38
C SER A 114 -4.12 -14.68 -9.19
N THR A 115 -4.00 -13.46 -8.66
CA THR A 115 -4.39 -12.24 -9.40
C THR A 115 -3.56 -12.07 -10.67
N LEU A 116 -2.27 -12.41 -10.64
CA LEU A 116 -1.43 -12.33 -11.83
C LEU A 116 -1.88 -13.29 -12.94
N LEU A 117 -2.29 -14.51 -12.57
CA LEU A 117 -2.83 -15.47 -13.54
C LEU A 117 -4.12 -14.95 -14.17
N GLU A 118 -5.02 -14.34 -13.39
CA GLU A 118 -6.25 -13.71 -13.90
C GLU A 118 -5.97 -12.54 -14.87
N ILE A 119 -4.86 -11.80 -14.71
CA ILE A 119 -4.47 -10.72 -15.63
C ILE A 119 -4.04 -11.28 -17.00
N TYR A 120 -3.43 -12.46 -17.01
CA TYR A 120 -2.94 -13.11 -18.23
C TYR A 120 -3.93 -14.09 -18.84
N ASP A 121 -5.15 -14.14 -18.31
CA ASP A 121 -6.24 -14.91 -18.90
C ASP A 121 -6.90 -14.06 -19.99
N PHE A 122 -6.75 -14.51 -21.24
CA PHE A 122 -7.31 -13.88 -22.43
C PHE A 122 -8.24 -14.85 -23.18
N GLU A 123 -8.59 -15.98 -22.56
CA GLU A 123 -9.49 -16.94 -23.16
C GLU A 123 -10.91 -16.33 -23.25
N ASP A 124 -11.68 -16.75 -24.26
CA ASP A 124 -13.08 -16.36 -24.45
C ASP A 124 -13.37 -14.84 -24.58
N ALA A 125 -12.51 -14.10 -25.28
CA ALA A 125 -12.79 -12.70 -25.61
C ALA A 125 -14.04 -12.57 -26.51
N GLU A 126 -15.05 -11.82 -26.06
CA GLU A 126 -16.25 -11.52 -26.86
C GLU A 126 -15.99 -10.51 -27.99
N MET A 127 -14.89 -9.76 -27.92
CA MET A 127 -14.56 -8.69 -28.86
C MET A 127 -13.05 -8.42 -28.93
N ASP A 128 -12.52 -8.37 -30.15
CA ASP A 128 -11.14 -8.03 -30.43
C ASP A 128 -10.99 -6.58 -30.92
N ILE A 129 -10.15 -5.81 -30.23
CA ILE A 129 -9.82 -4.43 -30.61
C ILE A 129 -8.33 -4.29 -30.82
N LEU A 130 -7.92 -3.95 -32.05
CA LEU A 130 -6.55 -3.56 -32.36
C LEU A 130 -6.35 -2.07 -32.09
N ILE A 131 -5.43 -1.75 -31.17
CA ILE A 131 -5.07 -0.39 -30.81
C ILE A 131 -3.69 -0.07 -31.37
N THR A 132 -3.62 0.91 -32.29
CA THR A 132 -2.34 1.36 -32.88
C THR A 132 -2.00 2.76 -32.38
N GLY A 133 -0.83 2.90 -31.75
CA GLY A 133 -0.29 4.19 -31.30
C GLY A 133 0.34 5.00 -32.42
N TYR A 134 -0.09 6.26 -32.57
CA TYR A 134 0.49 7.27 -33.46
C TYR A 134 1.02 8.44 -32.63
N GLN A 135 1.81 9.32 -33.24
CA GLN A 135 2.26 10.55 -32.60
C GLN A 135 1.06 11.39 -32.12
N TRP A 136 0.88 11.41 -30.79
CA TRP A 136 -0.20 12.09 -30.06
C TRP A 136 -1.63 11.67 -30.42
N LYS A 137 -1.80 10.44 -30.96
CA LYS A 137 -3.10 9.91 -31.40
C LYS A 137 -3.16 8.41 -31.21
N TRP A 138 -4.37 7.87 -31.09
CA TRP A 138 -4.62 6.43 -31.02
C TRP A 138 -5.64 6.03 -32.08
N LYS A 139 -5.34 5.00 -32.87
CA LYS A 139 -6.29 4.39 -33.80
C LYS A 139 -6.88 3.15 -33.12
N TYR A 140 -8.21 3.04 -33.13
CA TYR A 140 -8.94 1.87 -32.65
C TYR A 140 -9.57 1.17 -33.86
N GLU A 141 -9.42 -0.14 -33.93
CA GLU A 141 -9.97 -0.97 -34.99
C GLU A 141 -10.66 -2.19 -34.35
N TYR A 142 -11.98 -2.27 -34.54
CA TYR A 142 -12.81 -3.36 -34.06
C TYR A 142 -12.80 -4.46 -35.12
N ILE A 143 -12.29 -5.63 -34.75
CA ILE A 143 -12.15 -6.77 -35.64
C ILE A 143 -13.44 -7.58 -35.56
N ASP A 144 -14.15 -7.69 -36.67
CA ASP A 144 -15.33 -8.56 -36.78
C ASP A 144 -14.96 -9.82 -37.57
N GLU A 145 -15.35 -10.98 -37.07
CA GLU A 145 -15.20 -12.26 -37.77
C GLU A 145 -15.91 -12.27 -39.13
N ASN A 146 -16.95 -11.43 -39.30
CA ASN A 146 -17.72 -11.30 -40.53
C ASN A 146 -17.11 -10.33 -41.56
N GLY A 147 -16.00 -9.65 -41.22
CA GLY A 147 -15.21 -8.81 -42.13
C GLY A 147 -15.63 -7.34 -42.23
N GLU A 148 -16.61 -6.88 -41.46
CA GLU A 148 -17.02 -5.46 -41.41
C GLU A 148 -16.27 -4.69 -40.31
N ASN A 149 -14.95 -4.53 -40.47
CA ASN A 149 -14.14 -3.83 -39.47
C ASN A 149 -14.47 -2.33 -39.39
N VAL A 150 -14.78 -1.84 -38.19
CA VAL A 150 -14.97 -0.40 -37.91
C VAL A 150 -13.68 0.17 -37.34
N SER A 151 -13.17 1.28 -37.92
CA SER A 151 -11.97 1.95 -37.40
C SER A 151 -12.10 3.47 -37.32
N PHE A 152 -11.48 4.06 -36.29
CA PHE A 152 -11.43 5.53 -36.11
C PHE A 152 -10.18 5.99 -35.36
N PHE A 153 -9.89 7.29 -35.45
CA PHE A 153 -8.80 7.94 -34.72
C PHE A 153 -9.32 8.75 -33.54
N SER A 154 -8.75 8.50 -32.36
CA SER A 154 -8.86 9.37 -31.20
C SER A 154 -7.70 10.37 -31.21
N ASN A 155 -8.04 11.66 -31.28
CA ASN A 155 -7.09 12.76 -31.21
C ASN A 155 -7.20 13.42 -29.82
N LEU A 156 -6.08 13.59 -29.12
CA LEU A 156 -6.02 14.50 -27.98
C LEU A 156 -6.14 15.92 -28.54
N ARG A 157 -7.23 16.61 -28.20
CA ARG A 157 -7.54 17.96 -28.68
C ARG A 157 -6.99 19.01 -27.72
#